data_AF-A0A927QSZ5-F1
#
_entry.id   AF-A0A927QSZ5-F1
#
_cell.length_a   1.000
_cell.length_b   1.000
_cell.length_c   1.000
_cell.angle_alpha   90.00
_cell.angle_beta   90.00
_cell.angle_gamma   90.00
#
_symmetry.space_group_name_H-M   'P 1'
#
loop_
_entity.id
_entity.type
_entity.pdbx_description
1 polymer ?
#
loop_
_entity_poly.entity_id
_entity_poly.type
_entity_poly.pdbx_seq_one_letter_code
_entity_poly.pdbx_strand_id
1 'polypeptide(L)' 'MSNLDTNVYICGPTGAKKYHFTNSCRGLSNCKHELKKVSLKQAHDYGLTLCGWED' A
#
# COMPACT_ATOMS: atom_id res chain seq x y z
N MET A 1 21.53 12.57 -0.99
CA MET A 1 21.05 11.66 -2.04
C MET A 1 19.55 11.55 -1.90
N SER A 2 18.83 11.82 -2.98
CA SER A 2 17.38 11.99 -3.04
C SER A 2 16.66 10.71 -2.61
N ASN A 3 16.07 10.74 -1.41
CA ASN A 3 15.06 9.77 -1.00
C ASN A 3 13.89 9.90 -1.97
N LEU A 4 13.86 9.05 -2.99
CA LEU A 4 12.63 8.76 -3.71
C LEU A 4 11.75 8.01 -2.71
N ASP A 5 11.05 8.77 -1.87
CA ASP A 5 10.08 8.22 -0.92
C ASP A 5 8.90 7.73 -1.76
N THR A 6 9.04 6.51 -2.29
CA THR A 6 7.99 5.82 -3.02
C THR A 6 6.90 5.57 -2.01
N ASN A 7 5.92 6.47 -2.00
CA ASN A 7 4.78 6.35 -1.13
C ASN A 7 3.83 5.32 -1.72
N VAL A 8 3.40 4.40 -0.87
CA VAL A 8 2.43 3.36 -1.20
C VAL A 8 1.21 3.52 -0.31
N TYR A 9 0.09 3.05 -0.81
CA TYR A 9 -1.20 3.00 -0.16
C TYR A 9 -1.40 1.60 0.43
N ILE A 10 -1.87 1.57 1.67
CA ILE A 10 -2.26 0.35 2.37
C ILE A 10 -3.72 0.47 2.80
N CYS A 11 -4.45 -0.64 2.78
CA CYS A 11 -5.84 -0.69 3.20
C CYS A 11 -5.94 -0.78 4.73
N GLY A 12 -6.27 0.33 5.39
CA GLY A 12 -6.46 0.43 6.85
C GLY A 12 -5.19 0.19 7.69
N PRO A 13 -5.24 0.51 9.00
CA PRO A 13 -4.17 0.19 9.94
C PRO A 13 -4.12 -1.30 10.32
N THR A 14 -5.23 -2.01 10.14
CA THR A 14 -5.39 -3.43 10.50
C THR A 14 -6.04 -4.17 9.33
N GLY A 15 -5.31 -5.13 8.75
CA GLY A 15 -5.83 -6.00 7.68
C GLY A 15 -5.12 -5.85 6.33
N ALA A 16 -4.28 -4.84 6.14
CA ALA A 16 -3.38 -4.78 4.99
C ALA A 16 -2.40 -5.96 5.06
N LYS A 17 -2.43 -6.83 4.05
CA LYS A 17 -1.36 -7.80 3.75
C LYS A 17 -0.53 -7.37 2.55
N LYS A 18 -1.05 -6.38 1.82
CA LYS A 18 -0.49 -5.90 0.57
C LYS A 18 -0.44 -4.38 0.58
N TYR A 19 0.53 -3.84 -0.12
CA TYR A 19 0.63 -2.42 -0.43
C TYR A 19 0.34 -2.19 -1.92
N HIS A 20 -0.06 -0.97 -2.24
CA HIS A 20 -0.55 -0.54 -3.54
C HIS A 20 0.14 0.77 -3.92
N PHE A 21 0.66 0.92 -5.12
CA PHE A 21 1.15 2.21 -5.61
C PHE A 21 0.01 3.16 -5.94
N THR A 22 -1.15 2.61 -6.32
CA THR A 22 -2.35 3.40 -6.66
C THR A 22 -3.49 3.13 -5.68
N ASN A 23 -4.23 4.18 -5.34
CA ASN A 23 -5.46 4.08 -4.55
C ASN A 23 -6.65 3.49 -5.35
N SER A 24 -6.50 3.38 -6.66
CA SER A 24 -7.52 2.90 -7.61
C SER A 24 -7.30 1.43 -8.00
N CYS A 25 -6.37 0.74 -7.32
CA CYS A 25 -6.09 -0.66 -7.55
C CYS A 25 -7.36 -1.51 -7.39
N ARG A 26 -7.57 -2.47 -8.30
CA ARG A 26 -8.70 -3.41 -8.23
C ARG A 26 -8.73 -4.23 -6.94
N GLY A 27 -7.56 -4.46 -6.34
CA GLY A 27 -7.43 -5.11 -5.02
C GLY A 27 -7.94 -4.25 -3.86
N LEU A 28 -8.04 -2.93 -4.03
CA LEU A 28 -8.57 -1.99 -3.03
C LEU A 28 -10.08 -1.77 -3.14
N SER A 29 -10.74 -2.28 -4.18
CA SER A 29 -12.19 -2.10 -4.36
C SER A 29 -13.02 -2.67 -3.21
N ASN A 30 -12.48 -3.65 -2.49
CA ASN A 30 -13.13 -4.25 -1.32
C ASN A 30 -12.65 -3.64 0.02
N CYS A 31 -11.75 -2.65 -0.03
CA CYS A 31 -11.28 -1.95 1.15
C CYS A 31 -12.42 -1.07 1.68
N LYS A 32 -12.99 -1.46 2.83
CA LYS A 32 -14.02 -0.68 3.54
C LYS A 32 -13.45 0.36 4.51
N HIS A 33 -12.12 0.36 4.67
CA HIS A 33 -11.40 1.24 5.58
C HIS A 33 -10.73 2.39 4.82
N GLU A 34 -10.16 3.33 5.56
CA GLU A 34 -9.33 4.40 5.00
C GLU A 34 -8.06 3.86 4.33
N LEU A 35 -7.68 4.46 3.21
CA LEU A 35 -6.39 4.19 2.58
C LEU A 35 -5.31 5.01 3.30
N LYS A 36 -4.38 4.31 3.94
CA LYS A 36 -3.25 4.95 4.60
C LYS A 36 -2.08 5.02 3.65
N LYS A 37 -1.50 6.21 3.49
CA LYS A 37 -0.28 6.41 2.71
C LYS A 37 0.93 6.22 3.63
N VAL A 38 1.81 5.30 3.27
CA VAL A 38 3.03 4.96 4.01
C VAL A 38 4.20 4.88 3.04
N SER A 39 5.42 5.04 3.52
CA SER A 39 6.61 4.85 2.68
C SER A 39 6.78 3.37 2.31
N LEU A 40 7.35 3.09 1.13
CA LEU A 40 7.67 1.72 0.69
C LEU A 40 8.50 0.98 1.75
N LYS A 41 9.45 1.67 2.40
CA LYS A 41 10.21 1.11 3.52
C LYS A 41 9.32 0.64 4.67
N GLN A 42 8.33 1.44 5.07
CA GLN A 42 7.39 1.06 6.13
C GLN A 42 6.53 -0.11 5.70
N ALA A 43 6.05 -0.15 4.46
CA ALA A 43 5.29 -1.29 3.96
C ALA A 43 6.11 -2.59 3.99
N HIS A 44 7.39 -2.53 3.61
CA HIS A 44 8.32 -3.66 3.75
C HIS A 44 8.56 -4.04 5.21
N ASP A 45 8.72 -3.07 6.11
CA ASP A 45 8.88 -3.27 7.56
C ASP A 45 7.67 -3.96 8.18
N TYR A 46 6.46 -3.61 7.73
CA TYR A 46 5.22 -4.28 8.08
C TYR A 46 5.07 -5.69 7.47
N GLY A 47 6.01 -6.13 6.62
CA GLY A 47 5.92 -7.42 5.92
C GLY A 47 4.81 -7.46 4.86
N LEU A 48 4.40 -6.29 4.35
CA LEU A 48 3.41 -6.20 3.29
C LEU A 48 4.03 -6.56 1.94
N THR A 49 3.23 -7.16 1.08
CA THR A 49 3.66 -7.57 -0.27
C THR A 49 3.02 -6.69 -1.34
N LEU A 50 3.64 -6.58 -2.52
CA LEU A 50 3.03 -5.82 -3.62
C LEU A 50 1.69 -6.45 -4.05
N CYS A 51 0.69 -5.62 -4.30
CA CYS A 51 -0.55 -6.08 -4.92
C CYS A 51 -0.28 -6.54 -6.37
N GLY A 52 -0.71 -7.76 -6.72
CA GLY A 52 -0.52 -8.30 -8.07
C GLY A 52 -1.50 -7.76 -9.12
N TRP A 53 -2.33 -6.78 -8.75
CA TRP A 53 -3.34 -6.15 -9.61
C TRP A 53 -3.02 -4.68 -9.91
N GLU A 54 -1.75 -4.32 -9.72
CA GLU A 54 -1.20 -3.01 -10.09
C GLU A 54 -0.91 -3.04 -11.59
N ASP A 55 -1.96 -2.90 -12.40
CA ASP A 55 -1.91 -2.67 -13.86
C ASP A 55 -1.94 -1.16 -14.15
#